data_AF-A0A6P7GWD7-F1
#
_entry.id   AF-A0A6P7GWD7-F1
#
_cell.length_a   1.000
_cell.length_b   1.000
_cell.length_c   1.000
_cell.angle_alpha   90.00
_cell.angle_beta   90.00
_cell.angle_gamma   90.00
#
_symmetry.space_group_name_H-M   'P 1'
#
loop_
_entity.id
_entity.type
_entity.pdbx_description
1 polymer ?
#
loop_
_entity_poly.entity_id
_entity_poly.type
_entity_poly.pdbx_seq_one_letter_code
_entity_poly.pdbx_strand_id
1 'polypeptide(L)'
;MNNHLSVDEYCLFFHANICHVCKGIEHLKRCAQCKSVAYCSKDHQKIDWKYHKAFCSALTKVNDECSFIDVTNFEEFLTVKKMKYRLLCQYLNRGLSNYEHQIWMFPRFCEICYTSDVHVECEKCRSVFFCSEDHKLKFQSKHENFCKSFKLNLEIGLYPIFNDVLTVELDANTISSSVSILPSTLEELTELYDKKFSKGDFMTKIRKYNCLSPVATILYGLEKIGTISNRKIEKDALNIHFVGGDMYEIGRLWLHMAELIFHWIPNLHLLDFIVIGPNLNHNGSTDKFTFQLCKSCKKRKCKTTVTFHTQLYHNVVAQLKKPDVVVALNSGIHGNQVENFLSRNDNLPEYLWKESIEYLVHNKNVPLILTAYILKELTKDIEAVKDHAKSEVKVLVEPHRNPFCDRKPCRDFESQEDTLFFINGYTAVLATV
;
A
#
# COMPACT_ATOMS: atom_id res chain seq x y z
N MET A 1 31.56 -9.30 -2.83
CA MET A 1 31.46 -7.86 -2.50
C MET A 1 30.71 -7.75 -1.19
N ASN A 2 31.40 -7.44 -0.10
CA ASN A 2 30.82 -7.30 1.25
C ASN A 2 30.30 -5.88 1.44
N ASN A 3 29.21 -5.53 0.76
CA ASN A 3 28.40 -4.39 1.21
C ASN A 3 27.51 -4.91 2.33
N HIS A 4 27.90 -4.66 3.57
CA HIS A 4 27.06 -4.92 4.72
C HIS A 4 25.93 -3.91 4.71
N LEU A 5 24.71 -4.35 4.38
CA LEU A 5 23.50 -3.56 4.56
C LEU A 5 23.39 -3.16 6.03
N SER A 6 23.04 -1.91 6.29
CA SER A 6 22.63 -1.44 7.60
C SER A 6 21.36 -2.17 8.05
N VAL A 7 21.10 -2.15 9.37
CA VAL A 7 19.88 -2.75 9.93
C VAL A 7 18.62 -2.13 9.31
N ASP A 8 18.63 -0.82 9.09
CA ASP A 8 17.49 -0.14 8.51
C ASP A 8 17.23 -0.64 7.09
N GLU A 9 18.27 -0.77 6.26
CA GLU A 9 18.16 -1.26 4.89
C GLU A 9 17.67 -2.71 4.81
N TYR A 10 18.24 -3.62 5.59
CA TYR A 10 17.83 -5.02 5.52
C TYR A 10 16.49 -5.28 6.24
N CYS A 11 16.08 -4.46 7.20
CA CYS A 11 14.76 -4.58 7.84
C CYS A 11 13.61 -4.00 7.00
N LEU A 12 13.87 -3.24 5.93
CA LEU A 12 12.83 -2.75 5.02
C LEU A 12 12.03 -3.89 4.37
N PHE A 13 12.70 -5.00 4.06
CA PHE A 13 12.10 -6.11 3.32
C PHE A 13 12.49 -7.47 3.89
N PHE A 14 11.48 -8.29 4.21
CA PHE A 14 11.66 -9.67 4.61
C PHE A 14 11.06 -10.66 3.63
N HIS A 15 11.80 -11.74 3.43
CA HIS A 15 11.37 -12.90 2.70
C HIS A 15 12.00 -14.16 3.33
N ALA A 16 11.18 -15.18 3.60
CA ALA A 16 11.56 -16.30 4.47
C ALA A 16 12.63 -17.25 3.89
N ASN A 17 12.93 -17.10 2.60
CA ASN A 17 13.83 -17.95 1.81
C ASN A 17 15.01 -17.20 1.17
N ILE A 18 15.43 -16.12 1.80
CA ILE A 18 16.69 -15.43 1.51
C ILE A 18 17.40 -15.15 2.82
N CYS A 19 18.71 -14.86 2.77
CA CYS A 19 19.43 -14.41 3.94
C CYS A 19 18.84 -13.08 4.40
N HIS A 20 18.43 -12.99 5.66
CA HIS A 20 17.82 -11.76 6.16
C HIS A 20 18.76 -10.55 6.09
N VAL A 21 20.06 -10.76 6.31
CA VAL A 21 21.07 -9.68 6.35
C VAL A 21 21.54 -9.27 4.96
N CYS A 22 22.07 -10.19 4.13
CA CYS A 22 22.63 -9.83 2.82
C CYS A 22 21.70 -10.06 1.63
N LYS A 23 20.51 -10.62 1.85
CA LYS A 23 19.54 -10.99 0.81
C LYS A 23 20.00 -12.05 -0.20
N GLY A 24 21.15 -12.68 0.02
CA GLY A 24 21.64 -13.80 -0.78
C GLY A 24 20.76 -15.06 -0.63
N ILE A 25 20.82 -15.95 -1.61
CA ILE A 25 19.96 -17.15 -1.70
C ILE A 25 20.69 -18.46 -1.41
N GLU A 26 22.00 -18.42 -1.24
CA GLU A 26 22.84 -19.60 -1.13
C GLU A 26 23.12 -19.98 0.34
N HIS A 27 23.30 -21.27 0.58
CA HIS A 27 23.73 -21.84 1.87
C HIS A 27 22.88 -21.39 3.08
N LEU A 28 21.58 -21.23 2.89
CA LEU A 28 20.67 -20.73 3.91
C LEU A 28 20.51 -21.72 5.07
N LYS A 29 20.75 -21.22 6.28
CA LYS A 29 20.51 -21.91 7.55
C LYS A 29 19.45 -21.14 8.32
N ARG A 30 18.43 -21.86 8.79
CA ARG A 30 17.35 -21.27 9.58
C ARG A 30 17.80 -21.05 11.01
N CYS A 31 17.29 -19.99 11.64
CA CYS A 31 17.40 -19.81 13.08
C CYS A 31 16.94 -21.09 13.77
N ALA A 32 17.80 -21.69 14.58
CA ALA A 32 17.54 -23.00 15.18
C ALA A 32 16.33 -22.98 16.15
N GLN A 33 16.04 -21.82 16.72
CA GLN A 33 14.99 -21.62 17.72
C GLN A 33 13.62 -21.32 17.09
N CYS A 34 13.47 -20.26 16.30
CA CYS A 34 12.16 -19.89 15.73
C CYS A 34 11.85 -20.52 14.37
N LYS A 35 12.86 -20.99 13.63
CA LYS A 35 12.78 -21.50 12.24
C LYS A 35 12.25 -20.52 11.18
N SER A 36 11.81 -19.32 11.56
CA SER A 36 11.19 -18.34 10.65
C SER A 36 12.17 -17.54 9.81
N VAL A 37 13.39 -17.30 10.32
CA VAL A 37 14.40 -16.45 9.67
C VAL A 37 15.56 -17.31 9.16
N ALA A 38 16.09 -16.97 7.98
CA ALA A 38 17.23 -17.65 7.36
C ALA A 38 18.46 -16.74 7.22
N TYR A 39 19.64 -17.32 7.38
CA TYR A 39 20.94 -16.65 7.23
C TYR A 39 21.89 -17.51 6.40
N CYS A 40 22.71 -16.91 5.53
CA CYS A 40 23.73 -17.69 4.80
C CYS A 40 24.95 -18.06 5.66
N SER A 41 25.13 -17.42 6.83
CA SER A 41 26.26 -17.67 7.72
C SER A 41 25.90 -17.41 9.19
N LYS A 42 26.71 -17.98 10.11
CA LYS A 42 26.61 -17.67 11.55
C LYS A 42 26.91 -16.21 11.85
N ASP A 43 27.72 -15.53 11.03
CA ASP A 43 28.06 -14.13 11.24
C ASP A 43 26.88 -13.21 10.90
N HIS A 44 26.14 -13.49 9.82
CA HIS A 44 24.89 -12.78 9.55
C HIS A 44 23.83 -13.04 10.63
N GLN A 45 23.77 -14.25 11.19
CA GLN A 45 22.92 -14.51 12.35
C GLN A 45 23.35 -13.66 13.57
N LYS A 46 24.65 -13.52 13.85
CA LYS A 46 25.16 -12.69 14.96
C LYS A 46 24.88 -11.20 14.77
N ILE A 47 25.01 -10.69 13.54
CA ILE A 47 24.69 -9.29 13.20
C ILE A 47 23.22 -9.00 13.54
N ASP A 48 22.32 -9.88 13.10
CA ASP A 48 20.89 -9.71 13.32
C ASP A 48 20.44 -10.05 14.75
N TRP A 49 21.20 -10.84 15.49
CA TRP A 49 20.81 -11.34 16.81
C TRP A 49 20.43 -10.24 17.80
N LYS A 50 21.11 -9.08 17.74
CA LYS A 50 20.80 -7.92 18.58
C LYS A 50 19.33 -7.46 18.42
N TYR A 51 18.77 -7.60 17.22
CA TYR A 51 17.42 -7.18 16.87
C TYR A 51 16.43 -8.35 16.92
N HIS A 52 16.84 -9.53 16.45
CA HIS A 52 15.98 -10.71 16.38
C HIS A 52 15.73 -11.41 17.72
N LYS A 53 16.66 -11.36 18.69
CA LYS A 53 16.62 -12.20 19.91
C LYS A 53 15.30 -12.14 20.68
N ALA A 54 14.77 -10.93 20.90
CA ALA A 54 13.53 -10.73 21.66
C ALA A 54 12.34 -11.37 20.93
N PHE A 55 12.19 -11.04 19.64
CA PHE A 55 11.16 -11.62 18.78
C PHE A 55 11.27 -13.13 18.63
N CYS A 56 12.49 -13.64 18.44
CA CYS A 56 12.76 -15.08 18.34
C CYS A 56 12.25 -15.83 19.57
N SER A 57 12.54 -15.30 20.76
CA SER A 57 12.13 -15.92 22.02
C SER A 57 10.62 -15.87 22.21
N ALA A 58 9.98 -14.74 21.90
CA ALA A 58 8.53 -14.61 21.94
C ALA A 58 7.84 -15.56 20.94
N LEU A 59 8.30 -15.58 19.69
CA LEU A 59 7.72 -16.41 18.64
C LEU A 59 7.81 -17.90 18.94
N THR A 60 8.92 -18.38 19.52
CA THR A 60 9.02 -19.77 19.96
C THR A 60 7.98 -20.11 21.02
N LYS A 61 7.86 -19.29 22.08
CA LYS A 61 6.84 -19.51 23.12
C LYS A 61 5.43 -19.53 22.55
N VAL A 62 5.10 -18.57 21.68
CA VAL A 62 3.80 -18.49 21.02
C VAL A 62 3.55 -19.73 20.15
N ASN A 63 4.55 -20.22 19.43
CA ASN A 63 4.41 -21.42 18.63
C ASN A 63 4.19 -22.68 19.50
N ASP A 64 4.90 -22.79 20.61
CA ASP A 64 4.74 -23.89 21.57
C ASP A 64 3.34 -23.85 22.22
N GLU A 65 2.86 -22.68 22.60
CA GLU A 65 1.50 -22.49 23.16
C GLU A 65 0.38 -22.72 22.15
N CYS A 66 0.67 -22.65 20.85
CA CYS A 66 -0.32 -22.90 19.81
C CYS A 66 -0.16 -24.30 19.18
N SER A 67 0.79 -25.12 19.65
CA SER A 67 1.17 -26.35 18.95
C SER A 67 0.08 -27.43 18.97
N PHE A 68 -0.88 -27.33 19.89
CA PHE A 68 -2.01 -28.25 20.03
C PHE A 68 -3.23 -27.83 19.22
N ILE A 69 -3.20 -26.68 18.55
CA ILE A 69 -4.34 -26.20 17.76
C ILE A 69 -4.23 -26.81 16.36
N ASP A 70 -5.12 -27.76 16.08
CA ASP A 70 -5.27 -28.33 14.75
C ASP A 70 -5.94 -27.32 13.82
N VAL A 71 -5.33 -27.11 12.66
CA VAL A 71 -5.82 -26.20 11.62
C VAL A 71 -6.13 -27.02 10.38
N THR A 72 -7.39 -27.03 9.98
CA THR A 72 -7.90 -27.86 8.87
C THR A 72 -8.24 -27.04 7.63
N ASN A 73 -8.48 -25.73 7.80
CA ASN A 73 -8.85 -24.82 6.73
C ASN A 73 -8.23 -23.43 6.91
N PHE A 74 -8.40 -22.58 5.90
CA PHE A 74 -7.79 -21.26 5.86
C PHE A 74 -8.35 -20.28 6.90
N GLU A 75 -9.64 -20.36 7.23
CA GLU A 75 -10.24 -19.46 8.23
C GLU A 75 -9.72 -19.76 9.64
N GLU A 76 -9.58 -21.05 9.97
CA GLU A 76 -8.90 -21.49 11.20
C GLU A 76 -7.44 -21.04 11.21
N PHE A 77 -6.73 -21.19 10.09
CA PHE A 77 -5.34 -20.73 9.96
C PHE A 77 -5.22 -19.23 10.24
N LEU A 78 -6.09 -18.42 9.64
CA LEU A 78 -6.10 -16.97 9.83
C LEU A 78 -6.47 -16.60 11.27
N THR A 79 -7.41 -17.31 11.89
CA THR A 79 -7.80 -17.13 13.29
C THR A 79 -6.62 -17.39 14.23
N VAL A 80 -5.94 -18.52 14.07
CA VAL A 80 -4.74 -18.87 14.86
C VAL A 80 -3.64 -17.85 14.62
N LYS A 81 -3.41 -17.42 13.38
CA LYS A 81 -2.40 -16.41 13.05
C LYS A 81 -2.70 -15.06 13.74
N LYS A 82 -3.96 -14.61 13.75
CA LYS A 82 -4.41 -13.40 14.46
C LYS A 82 -4.25 -13.53 15.98
N MET A 83 -4.52 -14.71 16.54
CA MET A 83 -4.24 -15.00 17.95
C MET A 83 -2.74 -14.92 18.27
N LYS A 84 -1.88 -15.53 17.42
CA LYS A 84 -0.42 -15.47 17.57
C LYS A 84 0.11 -14.04 17.57
N TYR A 85 -0.46 -13.15 16.76
CA TYR A 85 -0.10 -11.72 16.77
C TYR A 85 -0.30 -11.10 18.15
N ARG A 86 -1.48 -11.29 18.75
CA ARG A 86 -1.81 -10.74 20.08
C ARG A 86 -0.86 -11.27 21.15
N LEU A 87 -0.58 -12.57 21.14
CA LEU A 87 0.37 -13.18 22.07
C LEU A 87 1.80 -12.65 21.85
N LEU A 88 2.23 -12.47 20.60
CA LEU A 88 3.53 -11.87 20.30
C LEU A 88 3.66 -10.47 20.89
N CYS A 89 2.67 -9.60 20.70
CA CYS A 89 2.67 -8.25 21.26
C CYS A 89 2.70 -8.28 22.80
N GLN A 90 1.94 -9.19 23.42
CA GLN A 90 1.94 -9.40 24.87
C GLN A 90 3.32 -9.84 25.38
N TYR A 91 3.94 -10.83 24.74
CA TYR A 91 5.27 -11.32 25.14
C TYR A 91 6.39 -10.31 24.92
N LEU A 92 6.24 -9.42 23.94
CA LEU A 92 7.21 -8.35 23.67
C LEU A 92 6.96 -7.10 24.51
N ASN A 93 5.76 -6.95 25.08
CA ASN A 93 5.28 -5.72 25.73
C ASN A 93 5.39 -4.48 24.81
N ARG A 94 5.13 -4.68 23.51
CA ARG A 94 5.09 -3.65 22.46
C ARG A 94 4.46 -4.22 21.19
N GLY A 95 4.04 -3.35 20.28
CA GLY A 95 3.71 -3.74 18.91
C GLY A 95 4.92 -4.30 18.16
N LEU A 96 4.65 -5.04 17.07
CA LEU A 96 5.68 -5.53 16.17
C LEU A 96 6.31 -4.39 15.37
N SER A 97 7.62 -4.46 15.15
CA SER A 97 8.30 -3.63 14.16
C SER A 97 7.91 -4.03 12.73
N ASN A 98 8.20 -3.18 11.74
CA ASN A 98 7.88 -3.46 10.33
C ASN A 98 8.42 -4.81 9.84
N TYR A 99 9.62 -5.17 10.26
CA TYR A 99 10.25 -6.43 9.92
C TYR A 99 9.56 -7.63 10.58
N GLU A 100 9.26 -7.54 11.87
CA GLU A 100 8.58 -8.58 12.64
C GLU A 100 7.15 -8.82 12.12
N HIS A 101 6.44 -7.76 11.72
CA HIS A 101 5.16 -7.85 11.03
C HIS A 101 5.27 -8.68 9.75
N GLN A 102 6.31 -8.46 8.92
CA GLN A 102 6.48 -9.24 7.70
C GLN A 102 6.76 -10.73 7.97
N ILE A 103 7.47 -11.05 9.06
CA ILE A 103 7.68 -12.45 9.48
C ILE A 103 6.36 -13.10 9.89
N TRP A 104 5.55 -12.38 10.66
CA TRP A 104 4.23 -12.84 11.10
C TRP A 104 3.22 -12.94 9.95
N MET A 105 3.21 -11.97 9.02
CA MET A 105 2.31 -11.96 7.85
C MET A 105 2.64 -13.06 6.85
N PHE A 106 3.93 -13.38 6.65
CA PHE A 106 4.37 -14.33 5.62
C PHE A 106 5.20 -15.47 6.23
N PRO A 107 4.60 -16.28 7.15
CA PRO A 107 5.28 -17.41 7.73
C PRO A 107 5.42 -18.54 6.70
N ARG A 108 6.27 -19.52 7.02
CA ARG A 108 6.40 -20.73 6.22
C ARG A 108 5.39 -21.76 6.69
N PHE A 109 4.45 -22.13 5.82
CA PHE A 109 3.48 -23.18 6.07
C PHE A 109 3.12 -23.88 4.76
N CYS A 110 2.53 -25.08 4.85
CA CYS A 110 2.10 -25.81 3.67
C CYS A 110 0.79 -25.23 3.12
N GLU A 111 0.76 -24.86 1.83
CA GLU A 111 -0.46 -24.30 1.19
C GLU A 111 -1.69 -25.25 1.15
N ILE A 112 -1.50 -26.52 1.49
CA ILE A 112 -2.56 -27.54 1.48
C ILE A 112 -3.05 -27.85 2.89
N CYS A 113 -2.13 -28.11 3.84
CA CYS A 113 -2.47 -28.58 5.19
C CYS A 113 -2.06 -27.65 6.33
N TYR A 114 -1.55 -26.45 6.02
CA TYR A 114 -1.20 -25.39 6.96
C TYR A 114 -0.15 -25.74 8.04
N THR A 115 0.43 -26.94 8.00
CA THR A 115 1.56 -27.30 8.87
C THR A 115 2.76 -26.37 8.66
N SER A 116 3.45 -26.03 9.74
CA SER A 116 4.70 -25.26 9.70
C SER A 116 5.94 -26.13 9.38
N ASP A 117 5.79 -27.45 9.41
CA ASP A 117 6.85 -28.40 9.07
C ASP A 117 6.97 -28.56 7.55
N VAL A 118 7.65 -27.59 6.94
CA VAL A 118 7.79 -27.51 5.48
C VAL A 118 9.23 -27.61 5.03
N HIS A 119 9.46 -28.51 4.07
CA HIS A 119 10.77 -28.86 3.52
C HIS A 119 10.86 -28.69 2.00
N VAL A 120 9.71 -28.48 1.35
CA VAL A 120 9.61 -28.28 -0.09
C VAL A 120 9.19 -26.84 -0.34
N GLU A 121 9.79 -26.20 -1.35
CA GLU A 121 9.56 -24.81 -1.69
C GLU A 121 9.53 -24.61 -3.20
N CYS A 122 8.88 -23.55 -3.67
CA CYS A 122 9.03 -23.13 -5.05
C CYS A 122 10.34 -22.37 -5.23
N GLU A 123 11.29 -22.91 -6.00
CA GLU A 123 12.56 -22.24 -6.27
C GLU A 123 12.44 -20.98 -7.15
N LYS A 124 11.36 -20.86 -7.93
CA LYS A 124 11.10 -19.72 -8.83
C LYS A 124 10.68 -18.46 -8.07
N CYS A 125 9.63 -18.57 -7.26
CA CYS A 125 9.07 -17.43 -6.52
C CYS A 125 9.57 -17.35 -5.07
N ARG A 126 10.02 -18.47 -4.51
CA ARG A 126 10.50 -18.65 -3.13
C ARG A 126 9.49 -18.28 -2.03
N SER A 127 8.26 -17.92 -2.39
CA SER A 127 7.21 -17.46 -1.48
C SER A 127 6.25 -18.55 -1.02
N VAL A 128 6.29 -19.74 -1.66
CA VAL A 128 5.30 -20.81 -1.47
C VAL A 128 5.99 -22.09 -0.98
N PHE A 129 5.40 -22.74 0.02
CA PHE A 129 6.00 -23.87 0.75
C PHE A 129 5.05 -25.06 0.90
N PHE A 130 5.63 -26.25 1.04
CA PHE A 130 4.92 -27.51 1.19
C PHE A 130 5.64 -28.44 2.15
N CYS A 131 4.89 -29.30 2.84
CA CYS A 131 5.45 -30.36 3.68
C CYS A 131 5.97 -31.55 2.85
N SER A 132 5.48 -31.74 1.62
CA SER A 132 5.87 -32.83 0.73
C SER A 132 5.78 -32.45 -0.76
N GLU A 133 6.45 -33.21 -1.63
CA GLU A 133 6.30 -33.07 -3.09
C GLU A 133 4.87 -33.36 -3.55
N ASP A 134 4.16 -34.28 -2.88
CA ASP A 134 2.75 -34.56 -3.19
C ASP A 134 1.86 -33.32 -2.99
N HIS A 135 2.05 -32.57 -1.90
CA HIS A 135 1.28 -31.34 -1.67
C HIS A 135 1.66 -30.23 -2.65
N LYS A 136 2.93 -30.17 -3.08
CA LYS A 136 3.36 -29.28 -4.15
C LYS A 136 2.70 -29.60 -5.48
N LEU A 137 2.64 -30.89 -5.86
CA LEU A 137 1.98 -31.34 -7.09
C LEU A 137 0.48 -31.04 -7.06
N LYS A 138 -0.20 -31.30 -5.93
CA LYS A 138 -1.63 -30.98 -5.75
C LYS A 138 -1.93 -29.49 -5.93
N PHE A 139 -1.03 -28.61 -5.50
CA PHE A 139 -1.22 -27.16 -5.58
C PHE A 139 -0.67 -26.53 -6.87
N GLN A 140 0.01 -27.31 -7.72
CA GLN A 140 0.79 -26.77 -8.84
C GLN A 140 -0.06 -25.92 -9.80
N SER A 141 -1.23 -26.40 -10.23
CA SER A 141 -2.10 -25.70 -11.17
C SER A 141 -2.61 -24.36 -10.61
N LYS A 142 -2.95 -24.32 -9.31
CA LYS A 142 -3.32 -23.08 -8.62
C LYS A 142 -2.13 -22.11 -8.55
N HIS A 143 -0.97 -22.61 -8.15
CA HIS A 143 0.25 -21.80 -7.99
C HIS A 143 0.79 -21.21 -9.30
N GLU A 144 0.64 -21.90 -10.43
CA GLU A 144 1.08 -21.40 -11.74
C GLU A 144 0.44 -20.04 -12.11
N ASN A 145 -0.77 -19.77 -11.63
CA ASN A 145 -1.49 -18.52 -11.87
C ASN A 145 -0.83 -17.29 -11.23
N PHE A 146 -0.07 -17.46 -10.13
CA PHE A 146 0.49 -16.35 -9.36
C PHE A 146 2.00 -16.47 -9.06
N CYS A 147 2.65 -17.58 -9.44
CA CYS A 147 4.09 -17.80 -9.25
C CYS A 147 4.95 -16.65 -9.82
N LYS A 148 4.63 -16.17 -11.03
CA LYS A 148 5.35 -15.06 -11.67
C LYS A 148 5.21 -13.76 -10.88
N SER A 149 4.04 -13.50 -10.31
CA SER A 149 3.77 -12.29 -9.55
C SER A 149 4.42 -12.32 -8.17
N PHE A 150 4.48 -13.48 -7.49
CA PHE A 150 5.30 -13.63 -6.28
C PHE A 150 6.80 -13.47 -6.56
N LYS A 151 7.29 -14.03 -7.68
CA LYS A 151 8.67 -13.80 -8.12
C LYS A 151 8.93 -12.31 -8.32
N LEU A 152 8.02 -11.60 -9.01
CA LEU A 152 8.12 -10.16 -9.20
C LEU A 152 8.08 -9.38 -7.88
N ASN A 153 7.23 -9.76 -6.93
CA ASN A 153 7.20 -9.15 -5.59
C ASN A 153 8.57 -9.25 -4.89
N LEU A 154 9.20 -10.43 -4.94
CA LEU A 154 10.54 -10.64 -4.41
C LEU A 154 11.59 -9.78 -5.13
N GLU A 155 11.59 -9.78 -6.46
CA GLU A 155 12.55 -9.00 -7.26
C GLU A 155 12.42 -7.49 -6.99
N ILE A 156 11.19 -6.97 -6.86
CA ILE A 156 10.94 -5.56 -6.51
C ILE A 156 11.48 -5.24 -5.10
N GLY A 157 11.29 -6.14 -4.13
CA GLY A 157 11.81 -5.95 -2.76
C GLY A 157 13.35 -5.95 -2.71
N LEU A 158 13.99 -6.72 -3.58
CA LEU A 158 15.45 -6.80 -3.69
C LEU A 158 16.07 -5.65 -4.52
N TYR A 159 15.31 -5.04 -5.43
CA TYR A 159 15.86 -4.08 -6.38
C TYR A 159 16.52 -2.85 -5.73
N PRO A 160 15.92 -2.15 -4.75
CA PRO A 160 16.57 -1.01 -4.10
C PRO A 160 17.87 -1.39 -3.39
N ILE A 161 17.93 -2.61 -2.84
CA ILE A 161 19.06 -3.13 -2.08
C ILE A 161 20.28 -3.37 -2.97
N PHE A 162 20.08 -3.92 -4.16
CA PHE A 162 21.18 -4.26 -5.07
C PHE A 162 21.55 -3.17 -6.06
N ASN A 163 20.70 -2.16 -6.24
CA ASN A 163 20.94 -1.08 -7.20
C ASN A 163 21.18 0.29 -6.53
N ASP A 164 21.11 0.37 -5.19
CA ASP A 164 21.26 1.61 -4.42
C ASP A 164 20.32 2.74 -4.90
N VAL A 165 19.13 2.35 -5.35
CA VAL A 165 18.11 3.30 -5.84
C VAL A 165 17.00 3.39 -4.80
N LEU A 166 17.18 4.24 -3.79
CA LEU A 166 16.18 4.43 -2.73
C LEU A 166 14.99 5.29 -3.18
N THR A 167 15.21 6.22 -4.10
CA THR A 167 14.18 7.19 -4.55
C THR A 167 13.82 6.99 -6.02
N VAL A 168 12.55 7.24 -6.35
CA VAL A 168 12.08 7.28 -7.74
C VAL A 168 12.30 8.69 -8.27
N GLU A 169 13.00 8.82 -9.39
CA GLU A 169 13.10 10.08 -10.11
C GLU A 169 12.10 10.14 -11.27
N LEU A 170 11.37 11.24 -11.36
CA LEU A 170 10.47 11.56 -12.47
C LEU A 170 10.99 12.81 -13.19
N ASP A 171 11.13 12.74 -14.52
CA ASP A 171 11.53 13.89 -15.35
C ASP A 171 10.30 14.44 -16.07
N ALA A 172 9.59 15.34 -15.39
CA ALA A 172 8.35 15.93 -15.87
C ALA A 172 8.50 16.55 -17.28
N ASN A 173 7.63 16.12 -18.18
CA ASN A 173 7.51 16.57 -19.55
C ASN A 173 6.31 17.51 -19.72
N THR A 174 6.42 18.44 -20.67
CA THR A 174 5.26 19.27 -21.04
C THR A 174 4.34 18.45 -21.92
N ILE A 175 3.09 18.27 -21.48
CA ILE A 175 2.09 17.51 -22.22
C ILE A 175 1.51 18.39 -23.32
N SER A 176 1.64 17.94 -24.58
CA SER A 176 1.16 18.65 -25.78
C SER A 176 -0.29 19.13 -25.65
N SER A 177 -0.58 20.32 -26.16
CA SER A 177 -1.96 20.85 -26.22
C SER A 177 -2.89 20.05 -27.14
N SER A 178 -2.33 19.22 -28.02
CA SER A 178 -3.11 18.30 -28.86
C SER A 178 -3.71 17.14 -28.08
N VAL A 179 -3.19 16.84 -26.88
CA VAL A 179 -3.76 15.85 -25.97
C VAL A 179 -4.74 16.56 -25.05
N SER A 180 -6.01 16.18 -25.15
CA SER A 180 -7.13 16.78 -24.40
C SER A 180 -7.84 15.83 -23.44
N ILE A 181 -7.63 14.52 -23.60
CA ILE A 181 -8.27 13.43 -22.85
C ILE A 181 -7.18 12.62 -22.15
N LEU A 182 -7.43 12.19 -20.91
CA LEU A 182 -6.51 11.37 -20.15
C LEU A 182 -6.23 10.05 -20.89
N PRO A 183 -4.97 9.61 -20.97
CA PRO A 183 -4.64 8.33 -21.60
C PRO A 183 -5.39 7.15 -20.96
N SER A 184 -5.54 6.04 -21.68
CA SER A 184 -6.40 4.94 -21.23
C SER A 184 -5.74 4.06 -20.17
N THR A 185 -4.42 4.18 -19.99
CA THR A 185 -3.64 3.38 -19.05
C THR A 185 -2.60 4.21 -18.30
N LEU A 186 -2.17 3.71 -17.13
CA LEU A 186 -1.05 4.29 -16.38
C LEU A 186 0.25 4.34 -17.19
N GLU A 187 0.48 3.35 -18.07
CA GLU A 187 1.67 3.27 -18.91
C GLU A 187 1.70 4.42 -19.93
N GLU A 188 0.61 4.64 -20.66
CA GLU A 188 0.50 5.74 -21.62
C GLU A 188 0.65 7.10 -20.95
N LEU A 189 0.02 7.29 -19.78
CA LEU A 189 0.16 8.54 -19.01
C LEU A 189 1.61 8.74 -18.54
N THR A 190 2.27 7.69 -18.09
CA THR A 190 3.66 7.79 -17.61
C THR A 190 4.61 8.08 -18.77
N GLU A 191 4.45 7.44 -19.92
CA GLU A 191 5.25 7.73 -21.14
C GLU A 191 5.05 9.17 -21.61
N LEU A 192 3.83 9.69 -21.53
CA LEU A 192 3.53 11.08 -21.88
C LEU A 192 4.16 12.08 -20.90
N TYR A 193 4.14 11.76 -19.61
CA TYR A 193 4.56 12.64 -18.52
C TYR A 193 6.05 12.60 -18.23
N ASP A 194 6.72 11.44 -18.30
CA ASP A 194 8.10 11.29 -17.88
C ASP A 194 9.04 11.00 -19.06
N LYS A 195 9.94 11.95 -19.35
CA LYS A 195 10.86 11.89 -20.51
C LYS A 195 11.78 10.67 -20.51
N LYS A 196 12.03 10.09 -19.34
CA LYS A 196 12.94 8.96 -19.16
C LYS A 196 12.21 7.63 -19.12
N PHE A 197 10.88 7.61 -19.22
CA PHE A 197 10.09 6.42 -19.00
C PHE A 197 10.39 5.30 -20.02
N SER A 198 10.35 5.60 -21.33
CA SER A 198 10.69 4.62 -22.40
C SER A 198 12.08 4.01 -22.27
N LYS A 199 13.05 4.76 -21.74
CA LYS A 199 14.44 4.32 -21.55
C LYS A 199 14.68 3.55 -20.24
N GLY A 200 13.71 3.55 -19.32
CA GLY A 200 13.83 2.88 -18.04
C GLY A 200 13.75 1.36 -18.17
N ASP A 201 14.52 0.65 -17.34
CA ASP A 201 14.34 -0.79 -17.19
C ASP A 201 12.96 -1.13 -16.60
N PHE A 202 12.57 -2.40 -16.67
CA PHE A 202 11.28 -2.86 -16.20
C PHE A 202 11.01 -2.51 -14.73
N MET A 203 12.00 -2.62 -13.84
CA MET A 203 11.84 -2.36 -12.41
C MET A 203 11.68 -0.86 -12.12
N THR A 204 12.43 -0.02 -12.82
CA THR A 204 12.30 1.43 -12.80
C THR A 204 10.90 1.85 -13.24
N LYS A 205 10.35 1.22 -14.30
CA LYS A 205 8.97 1.48 -14.75
C LYS A 205 7.94 1.13 -13.67
N ILE A 206 8.04 -0.05 -13.05
CA ILE A 206 7.12 -0.47 -11.97
C ILE A 206 7.12 0.54 -10.81
N ARG A 207 8.30 1.03 -10.42
CA ARG A 207 8.41 2.02 -9.34
C ARG A 207 7.79 3.37 -9.69
N LYS A 208 7.88 3.79 -10.95
CA LYS A 208 7.20 5.01 -11.43
C LYS A 208 5.67 4.85 -11.41
N TYR A 209 5.17 3.66 -11.74
CA TYR A 209 3.74 3.36 -11.61
C TYR A 209 3.25 3.47 -10.17
N ASN A 210 3.98 2.92 -9.21
CA ASN A 210 3.65 3.05 -7.78
C ASN A 210 3.56 4.52 -7.34
N CYS A 211 4.45 5.37 -7.85
CA CYS A 211 4.43 6.82 -7.57
C CYS A 211 3.23 7.55 -8.19
N LEU A 212 2.82 7.18 -9.41
CA LEU A 212 1.84 7.94 -10.20
C LEU A 212 0.41 7.39 -10.09
N SER A 213 0.23 6.13 -9.72
CA SER A 213 -1.08 5.47 -9.61
C SER A 213 -2.09 6.25 -8.75
N PRO A 214 -1.76 6.72 -7.52
CA PRO A 214 -2.71 7.46 -6.69
C PRO A 214 -3.28 8.69 -7.38
N VAL A 215 -2.41 9.53 -7.94
CA VAL A 215 -2.80 10.80 -8.57
C VAL A 215 -3.45 10.60 -9.94
N ALA A 216 -2.99 9.62 -10.71
CA ALA A 216 -3.60 9.28 -11.99
C ALA A 216 -5.05 8.80 -11.81
N THR A 217 -5.32 8.07 -10.72
CA THR A 217 -6.68 7.67 -10.32
C THR A 217 -7.56 8.88 -9.99
N ILE A 218 -7.02 9.89 -9.32
CA ILE A 218 -7.76 11.13 -9.03
C ILE A 218 -8.09 11.89 -10.32
N LEU A 219 -7.09 12.07 -11.20
CA LEU A 219 -7.30 12.72 -12.50
C LEU A 219 -8.36 11.99 -13.32
N TYR A 220 -8.32 10.65 -13.32
CA TYR A 220 -9.32 9.82 -13.98
C TYR A 220 -10.72 10.05 -13.43
N GLY A 221 -10.90 9.99 -12.10
CA GLY A 221 -12.20 10.22 -11.47
C GLY A 221 -12.76 11.61 -11.79
N LEU A 222 -11.92 12.65 -11.68
CA LEU A 222 -12.31 14.03 -11.97
C LEU A 222 -12.62 14.30 -13.45
N GLU A 223 -11.92 13.64 -14.38
CA GLU A 223 -12.25 13.74 -15.81
C GLU A 223 -13.54 12.98 -16.15
N LYS A 224 -13.77 11.80 -15.55
CA LYS A 224 -14.98 11.00 -15.77
C LYS A 224 -16.26 11.69 -15.36
N ILE A 225 -16.22 12.49 -14.30
CA ILE A 225 -17.38 13.27 -13.83
C ILE A 225 -17.45 14.68 -14.45
N GLY A 226 -16.53 15.02 -15.36
CA GLY A 226 -16.53 16.29 -16.07
C GLY A 226 -15.93 17.49 -15.32
N THR A 227 -15.47 17.32 -14.07
CA THR A 227 -14.76 18.36 -13.32
C THR A 227 -13.52 18.83 -14.06
N ILE A 228 -12.78 17.90 -14.66
CA ILE A 228 -11.73 18.19 -15.64
C ILE A 228 -12.31 17.98 -17.03
N SER A 229 -12.31 19.03 -17.85
CA SER A 229 -12.76 18.99 -19.24
C SER A 229 -11.73 19.64 -20.14
N ASN A 230 -11.25 18.93 -21.16
CA ASN A 230 -10.17 19.39 -22.04
C ASN A 230 -8.95 19.90 -21.24
N ARG A 231 -8.56 19.15 -20.20
CA ARG A 231 -7.46 19.50 -19.29
C ARG A 231 -7.62 20.84 -18.58
N LYS A 232 -8.86 21.31 -18.41
CA LYS A 232 -9.17 22.52 -17.66
C LYS A 232 -10.17 22.23 -16.57
N ILE A 233 -10.06 23.00 -15.50
CA ILE A 233 -11.07 23.11 -14.44
C ILE A 233 -11.59 24.55 -14.43
N GLU A 234 -12.76 24.79 -13.83
CA GLU A 234 -13.41 26.12 -13.85
C GLU A 234 -12.61 27.22 -13.13
N LYS A 235 -11.89 26.84 -12.07
CA LYS A 235 -11.10 27.73 -11.22
C LYS A 235 -9.61 27.45 -11.33
N ASP A 236 -8.75 28.36 -10.89
CA ASP A 236 -7.29 28.18 -10.95
C ASP A 236 -6.70 27.49 -9.70
N ALA A 237 -7.56 26.94 -8.83
CA ALA A 237 -7.19 26.33 -7.55
C ALA A 237 -7.91 25.00 -7.31
N LEU A 238 -7.24 24.04 -6.68
CA LEU A 238 -7.80 22.73 -6.32
C LEU A 238 -7.44 22.39 -4.87
N ASN A 239 -8.44 22.06 -4.05
CA ASN A 239 -8.29 21.62 -2.67
C ASN A 239 -8.72 20.16 -2.54
N ILE A 240 -7.78 19.26 -2.26
CA ILE A 240 -8.00 17.81 -2.21
C ILE A 240 -7.88 17.35 -0.76
N HIS A 241 -8.92 16.73 -0.23
CA HIS A 241 -8.88 16.10 1.10
C HIS A 241 -8.59 14.60 0.95
N PHE A 242 -7.44 14.15 1.44
CA PHE A 242 -7.10 12.74 1.59
C PHE A 242 -7.50 12.25 2.98
N VAL A 243 -8.40 11.27 3.06
CA VAL A 243 -8.91 10.76 4.33
C VAL A 243 -8.56 9.28 4.48
N GLY A 244 -8.07 8.88 5.67
CA GLY A 244 -7.80 7.47 5.99
C GLY A 244 -6.44 6.95 5.57
N GLY A 245 -5.53 7.82 5.12
CA GLY A 245 -4.19 7.39 4.72
C GLY A 245 -3.35 6.96 5.92
N ASP A 246 -2.85 5.72 5.91
CA ASP A 246 -1.60 5.39 6.61
C ASP A 246 -0.44 5.97 5.78
N MET A 247 0.42 6.76 6.44
CA MET A 247 1.30 7.73 5.77
C MET A 247 2.57 7.10 5.17
N TYR A 248 2.80 5.80 5.36
CA TYR A 248 4.08 5.18 4.98
C TYR A 248 4.34 5.15 3.47
N GLU A 249 3.31 5.10 2.62
CA GLU A 249 3.49 5.00 1.16
C GLU A 249 3.43 6.35 0.43
N ILE A 250 2.80 7.38 1.01
CA ILE A 250 2.49 8.65 0.30
C ILE A 250 3.40 9.81 0.74
N GLY A 251 4.04 9.73 1.92
CA GLY A 251 4.79 10.84 2.53
C GLY A 251 5.89 11.48 1.67
N ARG A 252 6.44 10.76 0.68
CA ARG A 252 7.45 11.26 -0.27
C ARG A 252 6.93 11.56 -1.68
N LEU A 253 5.65 11.30 -1.95
CA LEU A 253 5.05 11.38 -3.28
C LEU A 253 4.36 12.72 -3.59
N TRP A 254 4.09 13.55 -2.57
CA TRP A 254 3.29 14.78 -2.74
C TRP A 254 3.81 15.74 -3.80
N LEU A 255 5.14 15.86 -3.92
CA LEU A 255 5.77 16.66 -4.97
C LEU A 255 5.43 16.11 -6.36
N HIS A 256 5.61 14.81 -6.56
CA HIS A 256 5.33 14.15 -7.84
C HIS A 256 3.84 14.16 -8.19
N MET A 257 2.97 14.00 -7.18
CA MET A 257 1.53 14.13 -7.33
C MET A 257 1.16 15.55 -7.77
N ALA A 258 1.72 16.57 -7.13
CA ALA A 258 1.48 17.97 -7.49
C ALA A 258 1.90 18.27 -8.92
N GLU A 259 3.11 17.87 -9.30
CA GLU A 259 3.66 18.15 -10.62
C GLU A 259 2.85 17.48 -11.74
N LEU A 260 2.42 16.23 -11.57
CA LEU A 260 1.55 15.58 -12.55
C LEU A 260 0.21 16.32 -12.69
N ILE A 261 -0.43 16.73 -11.59
CA ILE A 261 -1.68 17.51 -11.65
C ILE A 261 -1.46 18.84 -12.39
N PHE A 262 -0.41 19.60 -12.05
CA PHE A 262 -0.12 20.87 -12.73
C PHE A 262 0.17 20.69 -14.21
N HIS A 263 0.92 19.65 -14.59
CA HIS A 263 1.22 19.34 -15.98
C HIS A 263 0.00 18.84 -16.75
N TRP A 264 -0.88 18.08 -16.09
CA TRP A 264 -2.14 17.65 -16.69
C TRP A 264 -3.13 18.80 -16.86
N ILE A 265 -3.23 19.73 -15.90
CA ILE A 265 -4.22 20.82 -15.87
C ILE A 265 -3.49 22.19 -16.01
N PRO A 266 -3.31 22.73 -17.23
CA PRO A 266 -2.44 23.88 -17.46
C PRO A 266 -2.93 25.19 -16.85
N ASN A 267 -4.24 25.34 -16.60
CA ASN A 267 -4.81 26.53 -15.98
C ASN A 267 -4.83 26.46 -14.44
N LEU A 268 -4.39 25.35 -13.83
CA LEU A 268 -4.24 25.23 -12.39
C LEU A 268 -2.94 25.90 -11.91
N HIS A 269 -3.05 26.73 -10.89
CA HIS A 269 -1.93 27.45 -10.27
C HIS A 269 -1.80 27.18 -8.77
N LEU A 270 -2.88 26.80 -8.08
CA LEU A 270 -2.87 26.54 -6.64
C LEU A 270 -3.37 25.12 -6.35
N LEU A 271 -2.60 24.34 -5.61
CA LEU A 271 -2.97 22.97 -5.23
C LEU A 271 -2.72 22.73 -3.74
N ASP A 272 -3.79 22.57 -2.99
CA ASP A 272 -3.73 22.28 -1.56
C ASP A 272 -4.13 20.81 -1.33
N PHE A 273 -3.25 20.09 -0.66
CA PHE A 273 -3.53 18.75 -0.14
C PHE A 273 -3.79 18.84 1.35
N ILE A 274 -4.94 18.35 1.81
CA ILE A 274 -5.25 18.21 3.23
C ILE A 274 -5.30 16.72 3.54
N VAL A 275 -4.39 16.24 4.38
CA VAL A 275 -4.21 14.82 4.68
C VAL A 275 -4.68 14.57 6.10
N ILE A 276 -5.69 13.73 6.27
CA ILE A 276 -6.37 13.53 7.54
C ILE A 276 -6.35 12.05 7.95
N GLY A 277 -5.88 11.77 9.16
CA GLY A 277 -5.91 10.43 9.73
C GLY A 277 -5.22 10.31 11.09
N PRO A 278 -5.73 9.50 12.03
CA PRO A 278 -5.13 9.32 13.36
C PRO A 278 -3.81 8.55 13.33
N ASN A 279 -3.56 7.78 12.27
CA ASN A 279 -2.35 6.97 12.09
C ASN A 279 -1.23 7.71 11.33
N LEU A 280 -1.41 9.00 11.05
CA LEU A 280 -0.37 9.82 10.45
C LEU A 280 0.78 9.95 11.45
N ASN A 281 1.96 9.40 11.12
CA ASN A 281 3.18 9.58 11.90
C ASN A 281 3.79 10.97 11.65
N HIS A 282 3.03 12.01 12.00
CA HIS A 282 3.35 13.41 11.74
C HIS A 282 2.93 14.27 12.93
N ASN A 283 3.54 15.44 13.09
CA ASN A 283 3.24 16.37 14.20
C ASN A 283 2.07 17.33 13.90
N GLY A 284 1.32 17.10 12.82
CA GLY A 284 0.22 17.97 12.38
C GLY A 284 0.65 19.31 11.75
N SER A 285 1.87 19.45 11.23
CA SER A 285 2.31 20.67 10.55
C SER A 285 1.81 20.81 9.09
N THR A 286 1.90 22.02 8.56
CA THR A 286 1.76 22.33 7.14
C THR A 286 3.14 22.43 6.50
N ASP A 287 3.38 21.62 5.47
CA ASP A 287 4.60 21.66 4.67
C ASP A 287 4.35 22.41 3.35
N LYS A 288 5.20 23.41 3.11
CA LYS A 288 5.25 24.14 1.84
C LYS A 288 6.46 23.69 1.05
N PHE A 289 6.24 22.93 -0.02
CA PHE A 289 7.30 22.47 -0.92
C PHE A 289 7.20 23.11 -2.31
N THR A 290 6.57 24.28 -2.41
CA THR A 290 6.51 25.07 -3.66
C THR A 290 7.91 25.34 -4.25
N PHE A 291 8.93 25.48 -3.41
CA PHE A 291 10.32 25.65 -3.83
C PHE A 291 10.94 24.37 -4.44
N GLN A 292 10.35 23.20 -4.22
CA GLN A 292 10.83 21.92 -4.73
C GLN A 292 10.24 21.56 -6.10
N LEU A 293 9.21 22.30 -6.56
CA LEU A 293 8.59 22.10 -7.89
C LEU A 293 9.60 22.18 -9.04
N CYS A 294 9.26 21.49 -10.14
CA CYS A 294 10.03 21.48 -11.36
C CYS A 294 10.12 22.89 -11.98
N LYS A 295 11.09 23.07 -12.89
CA LYS A 295 11.34 24.37 -13.54
C LYS A 295 10.11 24.90 -14.27
N SER A 296 9.31 24.03 -14.89
CA SER A 296 8.10 24.41 -15.63
C SER A 296 7.01 24.94 -14.70
N CYS A 297 6.68 24.21 -13.63
CA CYS A 297 5.73 24.62 -12.60
C CYS A 297 6.15 25.94 -11.92
N LYS A 298 7.45 26.12 -11.64
CA LYS A 298 7.99 27.38 -11.11
C LYS A 298 7.79 28.55 -12.08
N LYS A 299 8.06 28.36 -13.38
CA LYS A 299 7.86 29.39 -14.41
C LYS A 299 6.39 29.78 -14.54
N ARG A 300 5.47 28.82 -14.38
CA ARG A 300 4.02 29.05 -14.29
C ARG A 300 3.55 29.66 -12.98
N LYS A 301 4.43 29.86 -12.00
CA LYS A 301 4.10 30.37 -10.65
C LYS A 301 3.10 29.47 -9.91
N CYS A 302 3.12 28.16 -10.19
CA CYS A 302 2.33 27.18 -9.44
C CYS A 302 2.76 27.15 -7.97
N LYS A 303 1.80 26.96 -7.06
CA LYS A 303 2.04 26.83 -5.63
C LYS A 303 1.29 25.62 -5.09
N THR A 304 1.95 24.89 -4.20
CA THR A 304 1.35 23.72 -3.56
C THR A 304 1.72 23.64 -2.08
N THR A 305 0.77 23.15 -1.29
CA THR A 305 0.90 22.90 0.14
C THR A 305 0.37 21.51 0.49
N VAL A 306 0.95 20.88 1.51
CA VAL A 306 0.35 19.72 2.18
C VAL A 306 0.16 20.06 3.64
N THR A 307 -1.05 19.90 4.15
CA THR A 307 -1.37 20.09 5.57
C THR A 307 -1.83 18.77 6.16
N PHE A 308 -1.22 18.38 7.27
CA PHE A 308 -1.51 17.11 7.94
C PHE A 308 -2.36 17.34 9.19
N HIS A 309 -3.39 16.52 9.37
CA HIS A 309 -4.24 16.50 10.56
C HIS A 309 -4.30 15.09 11.14
N THR A 310 -3.71 14.89 12.33
CA THR A 310 -3.63 13.60 13.03
C THR A 310 -4.94 13.22 13.75
N GLN A 311 -6.07 13.78 13.33
CA GLN A 311 -7.38 13.60 13.94
C GLN A 311 -8.31 12.87 12.96
N LEU A 312 -9.47 12.43 13.45
CA LEU A 312 -10.53 11.91 12.60
C LEU A 312 -11.18 13.02 11.77
N TYR A 313 -11.72 12.67 10.60
CA TYR A 313 -12.18 13.66 9.64
C TYR A 313 -13.34 14.51 10.16
N HIS A 314 -14.30 13.89 10.84
CA HIS A 314 -15.43 14.57 11.46
C HIS A 314 -15.01 15.62 12.52
N ASN A 315 -13.84 15.46 13.14
CA ASN A 315 -13.34 16.40 14.16
C ASN A 315 -12.71 17.66 13.57
N VAL A 316 -12.23 17.61 12.33
CA VAL A 316 -11.47 18.72 11.73
C VAL A 316 -12.20 19.40 10.58
N VAL A 317 -13.05 18.70 9.85
CA VAL A 317 -13.64 19.17 8.58
C VAL A 317 -14.34 20.53 8.68
N ALA A 318 -14.99 20.84 9.81
CA ALA A 318 -15.65 22.13 10.03
C ALA A 318 -14.68 23.33 10.04
N GLN A 319 -13.40 23.10 10.34
CA GLN A 319 -12.34 24.12 10.39
C GLN A 319 -11.55 24.20 9.08
N LEU A 320 -11.77 23.26 8.16
CA LEU A 320 -11.05 23.16 6.90
C LEU A 320 -11.75 23.96 5.80
N LYS A 321 -10.96 24.41 4.82
CA LYS A 321 -11.53 24.91 3.56
C LYS A 321 -12.34 23.79 2.91
N LYS A 322 -13.49 24.12 2.32
CA LYS A 322 -14.31 23.16 1.59
C LYS A 322 -13.46 22.42 0.53
N PRO A 323 -13.48 21.08 0.48
CA PRO A 323 -12.79 20.32 -0.55
C PRO A 323 -13.47 20.47 -1.91
N ASP A 324 -12.67 20.34 -2.95
CA ASP A 324 -13.14 20.13 -4.33
C ASP A 324 -13.33 18.66 -4.65
N VAL A 325 -12.61 17.82 -3.94
CA VAL A 325 -12.72 16.36 -4.00
C VAL A 325 -12.23 15.79 -2.67
N VAL A 326 -12.94 14.79 -2.18
CA VAL A 326 -12.50 13.93 -1.08
C VAL A 326 -11.98 12.64 -1.69
N VAL A 327 -10.85 12.14 -1.19
CA VAL A 327 -10.20 10.94 -1.70
C VAL A 327 -9.92 10.00 -0.52
N ALA A 328 -10.41 8.78 -0.61
CA ALA A 328 -10.06 7.70 0.32
C ALA A 328 -9.45 6.55 -0.50
N LEU A 329 -8.11 6.45 -0.45
CA LEU A 329 -7.37 5.44 -1.18
C LEU A 329 -7.19 4.20 -0.33
N ASN A 330 -7.60 3.03 -0.83
CA ASN A 330 -7.41 1.72 -0.20
C ASN A 330 -7.77 1.73 1.30
N SER A 331 -8.81 2.47 1.68
CA SER A 331 -9.03 2.87 3.08
C SER A 331 -9.83 1.85 3.89
N GLY A 332 -10.52 0.90 3.24
CA GLY A 332 -11.32 -0.14 3.90
C GLY A 332 -12.33 0.46 4.87
N ILE A 333 -13.06 1.49 4.43
CA ILE A 333 -13.97 2.29 5.27
C ILE A 333 -15.16 1.45 5.77
N HIS A 334 -15.49 0.34 5.11
CA HIS A 334 -16.47 -0.64 5.57
C HIS A 334 -16.04 -1.43 6.81
N GLY A 335 -14.75 -1.47 7.11
CA GLY A 335 -14.22 -2.27 8.22
C GLY A 335 -14.58 -1.66 9.57
N ASN A 336 -15.34 -2.40 10.39
CA ASN A 336 -15.24 -2.25 11.84
C ASN A 336 -13.80 -2.63 12.21
N GLN A 337 -13.12 -1.90 13.09
CA GLN A 337 -11.68 -2.11 13.36
C GLN A 337 -11.29 -3.51 13.84
N VAL A 338 -12.28 -4.33 14.17
CA VAL A 338 -12.13 -5.75 14.46
C VAL A 338 -11.44 -6.50 13.31
N GLU A 339 -11.52 -6.01 12.06
CA GLU A 339 -10.84 -6.64 10.90
C GLU A 339 -9.53 -5.96 10.48
N ASN A 340 -9.26 -4.72 10.87
CA ASN A 340 -8.02 -4.01 10.53
C ASN A 340 -6.93 -4.25 11.60
N PHE A 341 -6.40 -5.48 11.67
CA PHE A 341 -5.35 -5.90 12.60
C PHE A 341 -4.03 -5.13 12.48
N LEU A 342 -3.84 -4.38 11.38
CA LEU A 342 -2.68 -3.54 11.14
C LEU A 342 -2.78 -2.14 11.77
N SER A 343 -3.91 -1.79 12.40
CA SER A 343 -3.99 -0.55 13.17
C SER A 343 -3.02 -0.65 14.35
N ARG A 344 -1.96 0.17 14.32
CA ARG A 344 -0.82 0.12 15.26
C ARG A 344 -1.15 0.57 16.69
N ASN A 345 -2.41 0.74 17.02
CA ASN A 345 -2.81 1.41 18.24
C ASN A 345 -4.03 0.72 18.86
N ASP A 346 -3.76 -0.17 19.81
CA ASP A 346 -4.75 -0.90 20.60
C ASP A 346 -5.67 0.02 21.45
N ASN A 347 -5.40 1.34 21.46
CA ASN A 347 -6.21 2.36 22.14
C ASN A 347 -7.20 3.08 21.21
N LEU A 348 -7.30 2.72 19.92
CA LEU A 348 -8.26 3.35 19.03
C LEU A 348 -9.66 2.72 19.23
N PRO A 349 -10.73 3.53 19.38
CA PRO A 349 -12.07 3.02 19.61
C PRO A 349 -12.54 2.18 18.42
N GLU A 350 -13.28 1.10 18.68
CA GLU A 350 -13.73 0.02 17.79
C GLU A 350 -14.40 0.46 16.45
N TYR A 351 -14.72 1.77 16.28
CA TYR A 351 -15.46 2.36 15.16
C TYR A 351 -14.93 3.73 14.65
N LEU A 352 -13.64 3.87 14.30
CA LEU A 352 -13.02 5.11 13.79
C LEU A 352 -13.72 5.71 12.56
N TRP A 353 -14.30 4.85 11.71
CA TRP A 353 -14.88 5.28 10.44
C TRP A 353 -16.32 5.74 10.52
N LYS A 354 -17.14 5.14 11.40
CA LYS A 354 -18.61 5.31 11.39
C LYS A 354 -19.03 6.79 11.35
N GLU A 355 -18.46 7.59 12.23
CA GLU A 355 -18.75 9.03 12.28
C GLU A 355 -18.13 9.78 11.10
N SER A 356 -16.94 9.37 10.64
CA SER A 356 -16.24 10.01 9.53
C SER A 356 -16.87 9.74 8.16
N ILE A 357 -17.54 8.60 7.96
CA ILE A 357 -18.14 8.20 6.68
C ILE A 357 -19.16 9.24 6.20
N GLU A 358 -19.99 9.75 7.12
CA GLU A 358 -20.93 10.83 6.81
C GLU A 358 -20.20 12.04 6.22
N TYR A 359 -19.06 12.41 6.82
CA TYR A 359 -18.30 13.59 6.41
C TYR A 359 -17.54 13.41 5.10
N LEU A 360 -17.29 12.18 4.66
CA LEU A 360 -16.71 11.91 3.33
C LEU A 360 -17.60 12.46 2.21
N VAL A 361 -18.92 12.49 2.42
CA VAL A 361 -19.91 12.96 1.45
C VAL A 361 -20.79 14.11 1.99
N HIS A 362 -20.37 14.78 3.07
CA HIS A 362 -21.19 15.83 3.71
C HIS A 362 -21.39 17.06 2.82
N ASN A 363 -20.44 17.37 1.94
CA ASN A 363 -20.54 18.50 1.04
C ASN A 363 -21.27 18.10 -0.24
N LYS A 364 -22.49 18.63 -0.44
CA LYS A 364 -23.26 18.44 -1.68
C LYS A 364 -22.43 18.74 -2.92
N ASN A 365 -22.56 17.88 -3.93
CA ASN A 365 -21.84 17.92 -5.21
C ASN A 365 -20.31 17.89 -5.12
N VAL A 366 -19.72 17.60 -3.95
CA VAL A 366 -18.29 17.31 -3.85
C VAL A 366 -18.10 15.81 -4.08
N PRO A 367 -17.31 15.40 -5.09
CA PRO A 367 -17.05 14.00 -5.35
C PRO A 367 -16.19 13.37 -4.25
N LEU A 368 -16.53 12.13 -3.91
CA LEU A 368 -15.72 11.20 -3.16
C LEU A 368 -15.15 10.17 -4.13
N ILE A 369 -13.82 10.13 -4.27
CA ILE A 369 -13.11 9.09 -5.02
C ILE A 369 -12.68 8.01 -4.04
N LEU A 370 -13.14 6.79 -4.27
CA LEU A 370 -12.78 5.61 -3.50
C LEU A 370 -11.87 4.71 -4.33
N THR A 371 -10.90 4.08 -3.67
CA THR A 371 -10.19 2.92 -4.23
C THR A 371 -10.13 1.78 -3.22
N ALA A 372 -10.07 0.55 -3.73
CA ALA A 372 -9.84 -0.65 -2.94
C ALA A 372 -8.89 -1.62 -3.65
N TYR A 373 -8.43 -2.64 -2.94
CA TYR A 373 -7.52 -3.64 -3.50
C TYR A 373 -8.27 -4.60 -4.42
N ILE A 374 -9.47 -5.04 -3.98
CA ILE A 374 -10.35 -5.93 -4.71
C ILE A 374 -11.77 -5.35 -4.83
N LEU A 375 -12.53 -5.82 -5.82
CA LEU A 375 -13.89 -5.32 -6.08
C LEU A 375 -14.82 -5.51 -4.87
N LYS A 376 -14.70 -6.65 -4.18
CA LYS A 376 -15.54 -6.99 -3.02
C LYS A 376 -15.43 -5.95 -1.90
N GLU A 377 -14.21 -5.48 -1.60
CA GLU A 377 -13.98 -4.42 -0.61
C GLU A 377 -14.59 -3.10 -1.06
N LEU A 378 -14.40 -2.71 -2.32
CA LEU A 378 -14.94 -1.47 -2.85
C LEU A 378 -16.48 -1.45 -2.79
N THR A 379 -17.13 -2.58 -3.10
CA THR A 379 -18.59 -2.69 -3.00
C THR A 379 -19.05 -2.47 -1.55
N LYS A 380 -18.40 -3.11 -0.58
CA LYS A 380 -18.71 -2.89 0.85
C LYS A 380 -18.46 -1.45 1.28
N ASP A 381 -17.40 -0.81 0.78
CA ASP A 381 -17.10 0.61 1.06
C ASP A 381 -18.22 1.53 0.54
N ILE A 382 -18.71 1.27 -0.67
CA ILE A 382 -19.82 2.03 -1.27
C ILE A 382 -21.12 1.83 -0.46
N GLU A 383 -21.41 0.59 -0.04
CA GLU A 383 -22.56 0.28 0.81
C GLU A 383 -22.46 1.01 2.16
N ALA A 384 -21.30 0.97 2.80
CA ALA A 384 -21.06 1.69 4.05
C ALA A 384 -21.29 3.21 3.92
N VAL A 385 -20.86 3.81 2.80
CA VAL A 385 -21.13 5.23 2.51
C VAL A 385 -22.62 5.50 2.35
N LYS A 386 -23.34 4.65 1.61
CA LYS A 386 -24.79 4.79 1.40
C LYS A 386 -25.57 4.67 2.70
N ASP A 387 -25.19 3.73 3.57
CA ASP A 387 -25.89 3.44 4.82
C ASP A 387 -25.72 4.55 5.87
N HIS A 388 -24.60 5.28 5.83
CA HIS A 388 -24.26 6.29 6.84
C HIS A 388 -24.43 7.74 6.34
N ALA A 389 -24.66 7.96 5.05
CA ALA A 389 -24.90 9.29 4.52
C ALA A 389 -26.27 9.84 4.96
N LYS A 390 -26.32 11.14 5.30
CA LYS A 390 -27.58 11.85 5.62
C LYS A 390 -28.40 12.25 4.38
N SER A 391 -27.83 12.11 3.20
CA SER A 391 -28.44 12.51 1.92
C SER A 391 -28.26 11.40 0.91
N GLU A 392 -29.10 11.39 -0.12
CA GLU A 392 -29.02 10.41 -1.20
C GLU A 392 -27.62 10.46 -1.85
N VAL A 393 -26.93 9.32 -1.82
CA VAL A 393 -25.62 9.14 -2.45
C VAL A 393 -25.80 8.56 -3.84
N LYS A 394 -25.36 9.29 -4.86
CA LYS A 394 -25.28 8.81 -6.23
C LYS A 394 -23.91 8.23 -6.52
N VAL A 395 -23.91 7.11 -7.23
CA VAL A 395 -22.71 6.55 -7.85
C VAL A 395 -22.53 7.27 -9.19
N LEU A 396 -21.55 8.16 -9.27
CA LEU A 396 -21.23 8.92 -10.48
C LEU A 396 -20.39 8.09 -11.46
N VAL A 397 -19.56 7.19 -10.91
CA VAL A 397 -18.78 6.21 -11.66
C VAL A 397 -18.90 4.87 -10.93
N GLU A 398 -19.51 3.89 -11.60
CA GLU A 398 -19.72 2.53 -11.07
C GLU A 398 -18.39 1.86 -10.70
N PRO A 399 -18.37 0.96 -9.69
CA PRO A 399 -17.15 0.27 -9.28
C PRO A 399 -16.61 -0.60 -10.41
N HIS A 400 -15.35 -0.39 -10.76
CA HIS A 400 -14.70 -1.14 -11.84
C HIS A 400 -13.19 -1.21 -11.61
N ARG A 401 -12.52 -2.04 -12.41
CA ARG A 401 -11.05 -2.17 -12.38
C ARG A 401 -10.42 -0.85 -12.79
N ASN A 402 -9.58 -0.30 -11.91
CA ASN A 402 -8.95 0.99 -12.16
C ASN A 402 -7.91 0.86 -13.29
N PRO A 403 -8.03 1.61 -14.40
CA PRO A 403 -7.01 1.61 -15.46
C PRO A 403 -5.65 2.19 -15.01
N PHE A 404 -5.65 2.89 -13.87
CA PHE A 404 -4.48 3.49 -13.24
C PHE A 404 -4.00 2.74 -12.00
N CYS A 405 -4.38 1.47 -11.83
CA CYS A 405 -3.88 0.64 -10.73
C CYS A 405 -2.36 0.48 -10.78
N ASP A 406 -1.75 0.35 -9.60
CA ASP A 406 -0.32 0.03 -9.50
C ASP A 406 -0.05 -1.33 -10.16
N ARG A 407 1.17 -1.50 -10.68
CA ARG A 407 1.66 -2.75 -11.27
C ARG A 407 2.52 -3.56 -10.30
N LYS A 408 2.84 -3.03 -9.12
CA LYS A 408 3.55 -3.78 -8.07
C LYS A 408 2.61 -4.79 -7.41
N PRO A 409 2.84 -6.11 -7.56
CA PRO A 409 2.08 -7.12 -6.84
C PRO A 409 2.44 -7.07 -5.36
N CYS A 410 1.43 -7.03 -4.49
CA CYS A 410 1.57 -7.08 -3.04
C CYS A 410 1.00 -8.41 -2.54
N ARG A 411 1.68 -9.05 -1.59
CA ARG A 411 1.24 -10.32 -1.01
C ARG A 411 0.05 -10.08 -0.09
N ASP A 412 -1.04 -10.79 -0.33
CA ASP A 412 -2.17 -10.84 0.58
C ASP A 412 -1.95 -11.94 1.62
N PHE A 413 -2.17 -11.64 2.88
CA PHE A 413 -2.06 -12.60 3.97
C PHE A 413 -3.40 -12.99 4.59
N GLU A 414 -4.50 -12.37 4.13
CA GLU A 414 -5.87 -12.53 4.62
C GLU A 414 -6.78 -13.24 3.61
N SER A 415 -6.33 -13.46 2.38
CA SER A 415 -7.09 -14.17 1.34
C SER A 415 -6.37 -15.41 0.79
N GLN A 416 -7.11 -16.52 0.66
CA GLN A 416 -6.64 -17.74 -0.02
C GLN A 416 -6.94 -17.74 -1.52
N GLU A 417 -7.96 -16.98 -1.93
CA GLU A 417 -8.38 -16.86 -3.33
C GLU A 417 -7.54 -15.80 -4.04
N ASP A 418 -7.48 -14.61 -3.44
CA ASP A 418 -6.71 -13.46 -3.91
C ASP A 418 -5.37 -13.40 -3.19
N THR A 419 -4.45 -14.32 -3.53
CA THR A 419 -3.12 -14.40 -2.90
C THR A 419 -2.24 -13.14 -3.08
N LEU A 420 -2.66 -12.23 -3.96
CA LEU A 420 -1.98 -11.00 -4.32
C LEU A 420 -2.98 -9.89 -4.62
N PHE A 421 -2.63 -8.67 -4.25
CA PHE A 421 -3.38 -7.47 -4.60
C PHE A 421 -2.49 -6.39 -5.22
N PHE A 422 -3.14 -5.35 -5.76
CA PHE A 422 -2.49 -4.18 -6.32
C PHE A 422 -3.11 -2.93 -5.70
N ILE A 423 -2.26 -1.96 -5.34
CA ILE A 423 -2.70 -0.67 -4.81
C ILE A 423 -3.56 0.03 -5.87
N ASN A 424 -4.65 0.67 -5.41
CA ASN A 424 -5.69 1.25 -6.25
C ASN A 424 -6.24 0.29 -7.32
N GLY A 425 -6.42 -1.01 -7.01
CA GLY A 425 -6.87 -2.02 -7.97
C GLY A 425 -8.25 -1.74 -8.60
N TYR A 426 -9.18 -1.20 -7.80
CA TYR A 426 -10.53 -0.83 -8.21
C TYR A 426 -10.84 0.60 -7.78
N THR A 427 -11.74 1.28 -8.50
CA THR A 427 -12.17 2.64 -8.15
C THR A 427 -13.65 2.88 -8.44
N ALA A 428 -14.24 3.81 -7.70
CA ALA A 428 -15.57 4.35 -7.89
C ALA A 428 -15.59 5.84 -7.52
N VAL A 429 -16.58 6.57 -8.02
CA VAL A 429 -16.81 7.98 -7.66
C VAL A 429 -18.23 8.13 -7.16
N LEU A 430 -18.39 8.71 -5.98
CA LEU A 430 -19.66 8.94 -5.31
C LEU A 430 -19.87 10.44 -5.08
N ALA A 431 -21.12 10.88 -4.96
CA ALA A 431 -21.43 12.22 -4.44
C ALA A 431 -22.85 12.25 -3.88
N THR A 432 -23.10 13.11 -2.89
CA THR A 432 -24.48 13.44 -2.48
C THR A 432 -25.08 14.52 -3.35
N VAL A 433 -26.37 14.39 -3.65
CA VAL A 433 -27.17 15.38 -4.40
C VAL A 433 -27.95 16.36 -3.54
#